data_AF-A0A1V4R8E1-F1
#
_entry.id   AF-A0A1V4R8E1-F1
#
_cell.length_a   1.000
_cell.length_b   1.000
_cell.length_c   1.000
_cell.angle_alpha   90.00
_cell.angle_beta   90.00
_cell.angle_gamma   90.00
#
_symmetry.space_group_name_H-M   'P 1'
#
loop_
_entity.id
_entity.type
_entity.pdbx_description
1 polymer ?
#
loop_
_entity_poly.entity_id
_entity_poly.type
_entity_poly.pdbx_seq_one_letter_code
_entity_poly.pdbx_strand_id
1 'polypeptide(L)'
;MNKIFIIFINFYRKFLSLFSYGSCRFYPTCSAYAIDHFKNSSFFKALFLTIYRVLRCNQLCKGGFDYPIVYKDFSCVKYGKIVVKYWFIKTKTKDKYILIRNKNDKQR
;
A
#
# COMPACT_ATOMS: atom_id res chain seq x y z
N MET A 1 -19.90 0.89 -7.22
CA MET A 1 -19.97 2.36 -7.07
C MET A 1 -18.58 3.01 -7.13
N ASN A 2 -17.60 2.55 -6.34
CA ASN A 2 -16.25 3.14 -6.30
C ASN A 2 -15.55 3.30 -7.67
N LYS A 3 -15.77 2.36 -8.61
CA LYS A 3 -15.17 2.41 -9.96
C LYS A 3 -15.54 3.67 -10.74
N ILE A 4 -16.77 4.17 -10.60
CA ILE A 4 -17.25 5.37 -11.30
C ILE A 4 -16.46 6.60 -10.82
N PHE A 5 -16.29 6.73 -9.50
CA PHE A 5 -15.49 7.82 -8.91
C PHE A 5 -14.02 7.74 -9.30
N ILE A 6 -13.43 6.54 -9.37
CA ILE A 6 -12.05 6.37 -9.82
C ILE A 6 -11.89 6.84 -11.28
N ILE A 7 -12.88 6.57 -12.15
CA ILE A 7 -12.89 7.04 -13.53
C ILE A 7 -12.95 8.57 -13.57
N PHE A 8 -13.83 9.20 -12.78
CA PHE A 8 -13.90 10.66 -12.67
C PHE A 8 -12.59 11.28 -12.15
N ILE A 9 -11.96 10.69 -11.13
CA ILE A 9 -10.68 11.18 -10.59
C ILE A 9 -9.56 11.03 -11.63
N ASN A 10 -9.54 9.94 -12.39
CA ASN A 10 -8.56 9.75 -13.46
C ASN A 10 -8.78 10.71 -14.64
N PHE A 11 -10.04 10.97 -15.00
CA PHE A 11 -10.39 11.97 -16.00
C PHE A 11 -9.91 13.35 -15.51
N TYR A 12 -10.31 13.75 -14.30
CA TYR A 12 -9.82 14.98 -13.67
C TYR A 12 -8.29 15.07 -13.70
N ARG A 13 -7.56 14.01 -13.33
CA ARG A 13 -6.09 13.99 -13.34
C ARG A 13 -5.49 14.23 -14.73
N LYS A 14 -6.12 13.71 -15.79
CA LYS A 14 -5.68 13.88 -17.19
C LYS A 14 -5.95 15.30 -17.70
N PHE A 15 -7.06 15.92 -17.30
CA PHE A 15 -7.37 17.31 -17.64
C PHE A 15 -6.55 18.30 -16.81
N LEU A 16 -6.32 17.98 -15.52
CA LEU A 16 -5.51 18.82 -14.64
C LEU A 16 -4.02 18.77 -14.99
N SER A 17 -3.49 17.63 -15.47
CA SER A 17 -2.08 17.54 -15.88
C SER A 17 -1.75 18.44 -17.08
N LEU A 18 -2.76 18.86 -17.85
CA LEU A 18 -2.60 19.84 -18.92
C LEU A 18 -2.53 21.28 -18.39
N PHE A 19 -2.97 21.54 -17.16
CA PHE A 19 -3.21 22.89 -16.65
C PHE A 19 -2.53 23.20 -15.30
N SER A 20 -2.05 22.21 -14.55
CA SER A 20 -1.62 22.38 -13.16
C SER A 20 -0.17 21.96 -12.94
N TYR A 21 0.65 22.91 -12.46
CA TYR A 21 1.87 22.61 -11.72
C TYR A 21 1.47 22.01 -10.37
N GLY A 22 1.86 20.76 -10.11
CA GLY A 22 1.43 19.94 -8.98
C GLY A 22 1.37 20.69 -7.65
N SER A 23 0.15 21.04 -7.23
CA SER A 23 -0.09 21.95 -6.10
C SER A 23 -0.48 21.24 -4.81
N CYS A 24 -0.57 19.90 -4.81
CA CYS A 24 -0.91 19.16 -3.60
C CYS A 24 0.30 19.15 -2.66
N ARG A 25 0.05 19.61 -1.43
CA ARG A 25 1.07 19.86 -0.40
C ARG A 25 1.45 18.61 0.41
N PHE A 26 0.65 17.54 0.26
CA PHE A 26 0.88 16.24 0.87
C PHE A 26 1.33 15.20 -0.15
N TYR A 27 2.18 14.28 0.29
CA TYR A 27 2.57 13.08 -0.46
C TYR A 27 1.93 11.83 0.17
N PRO A 28 1.34 10.92 -0.63
CA PRO A 28 1.04 11.04 -2.05
C PRO A 28 -0.02 12.12 -2.33
N THR A 29 -0.17 12.48 -3.60
CA THR A 29 -1.10 13.53 -4.04
C THR A 29 -2.54 13.23 -3.63
N CYS A 30 -3.34 14.28 -3.51
CA CYS A 30 -4.71 14.24 -3.04
C CYS A 30 -5.58 13.31 -3.90
N SER A 31 -5.33 13.28 -5.23
CA SER A 31 -5.99 12.38 -6.17
C SER A 31 -5.50 10.93 -6.07
N ALA A 32 -4.21 10.70 -5.82
CA ALA A 32 -3.67 9.36 -5.57
C ALA A 32 -4.23 8.78 -4.26
N TYR A 33 -4.24 9.56 -3.19
CA TYR A 33 -4.85 9.21 -1.90
C TYR A 33 -6.33 8.82 -2.07
N ALA A 34 -7.08 9.60 -2.84
CA ALA A 34 -8.48 9.30 -3.13
C ALA A 34 -8.64 7.93 -3.82
N ILE A 35 -7.84 7.67 -4.87
CA ILE A 35 -7.87 6.40 -5.61
C ILE A 35 -7.58 5.21 -4.68
N ASP A 36 -6.58 5.33 -3.80
CA ASP A 36 -6.22 4.26 -2.88
C ASP A 36 -7.32 3.96 -1.86
N HIS A 37 -8.00 4.98 -1.33
CA HIS A 37 -9.15 4.78 -0.46
C HIS A 37 -10.34 4.18 -1.19
N PHE A 38 -10.68 4.66 -2.40
CA PHE A 38 -11.79 4.09 -3.18
C PHE A 38 -11.51 2.65 -3.63
N LYS A 39 -10.25 2.24 -3.77
CA LYS A 39 -9.88 0.84 -4.08
C LYS A 39 -9.99 -0.09 -2.88
N ASN A 40 -9.67 0.38 -1.68
CA ASN A 40 -9.49 -0.47 -0.50
C ASN A 40 -10.55 -0.28 0.60
N SER A 41 -11.44 0.70 0.51
CA SER A 41 -12.44 1.02 1.55
C SER A 41 -13.85 1.20 0.99
N SER A 42 -14.85 1.15 1.87
CA SER A 42 -16.26 1.44 1.53
C SER A 42 -16.42 2.87 1.00
N PHE A 43 -17.34 3.05 0.06
CA PHE A 43 -17.56 4.31 -0.66
C PHE A 43 -17.65 5.53 0.25
N PHE A 44 -18.54 5.50 1.24
CA PHE A 44 -18.78 6.65 2.13
C PHE A 44 -17.56 7.01 2.98
N LYS A 45 -16.84 6.00 3.51
CA LYS A 45 -15.61 6.22 4.28
C LYS A 45 -14.50 6.80 3.40
N ALA A 46 -14.34 6.26 2.19
CA ALA A 46 -13.38 6.76 1.22
C ALA A 46 -13.68 8.22 0.81
N LEU A 47 -14.95 8.54 0.56
CA LEU A 47 -15.40 9.87 0.20
C LEU A 47 -15.14 10.88 1.32
N PHE A 48 -15.53 10.56 2.56
CA PHE A 48 -15.31 11.43 3.72
C PHE A 48 -13.82 11.73 3.95
N LEU A 49 -12.96 10.70 3.98
CA LEU A 49 -11.52 10.86 4.18
C LEU A 49 -10.87 11.68 3.06
N THR A 50 -11.30 11.46 1.82
CA THR A 50 -10.81 12.21 0.66
C THR A 50 -11.18 13.69 0.76
N ILE A 51 -12.46 14.00 1.01
CA ILE A 51 -12.93 15.39 1.13
C ILE A 51 -12.21 16.10 2.27
N TYR A 52 -12.14 15.47 3.44
CA TYR A 52 -11.43 16.02 4.59
C TYR A 52 -9.97 16.34 4.26
N ARG A 53 -9.28 15.47 3.51
CA ARG A 53 -7.90 15.73 3.09
C ARG A 53 -7.79 16.87 2.08
N VAL A 54 -8.70 16.95 1.11
CA VAL A 54 -8.71 18.04 0.12
C VAL A 54 -8.91 19.39 0.81
N LEU A 55 -9.82 19.48 1.79
CA LEU A 55 -10.05 20.70 2.58
C LEU A 55 -8.81 21.15 3.37
N ARG A 56 -8.02 20.19 3.89
CA ARG A 56 -6.76 20.49 4.57
C ARG A 56 -5.61 20.81 3.61
N CYS A 57 -5.70 20.39 2.36
CA CYS A 57 -4.64 20.63 1.38
C CYS A 57 -4.75 22.05 0.79
N ASN A 58 -4.38 23.04 1.58
CA ASN A 58 -4.28 24.44 1.17
C ASN A 58 -2.83 24.96 1.33
N GLN A 59 -2.55 26.15 0.78
CA GLN A 59 -1.21 26.77 0.80
C GLN A 59 -0.72 27.13 2.21
N LEU A 60 -1.64 27.28 3.17
CA LEU A 60 -1.34 27.62 4.57
C LEU A 60 -0.94 26.39 5.40
N CYS A 61 -1.03 25.18 4.82
CA CYS A 61 -0.57 23.96 5.48
C CYS A 61 0.90 23.66 5.19
N LYS A 62 1.65 23.26 6.23
CA LYS A 62 3.08 22.88 6.09
C LYS A 62 3.31 21.71 5.12
N GLY A 63 2.30 20.86 4.90
CA GLY A 63 2.44 19.67 4.08
C GLY A 63 3.16 18.54 4.80
N GLY A 64 3.30 17.40 4.13
CA GLY A 64 4.00 16.25 4.69
C GLY A 64 3.62 14.92 4.03
N PHE A 65 4.12 13.84 4.62
CA PHE A 65 3.79 12.47 4.24
C PHE A 65 2.56 12.02 4.98
N ASP A 66 1.48 11.74 4.26
CA ASP A 66 0.23 11.24 4.83
C ASP A 66 -0.28 10.13 3.91
N TYR A 67 0.09 8.88 4.23
CA TYR A 67 -0.28 7.72 3.43
C TYR A 67 -1.67 7.21 3.79
N PRO A 68 -2.44 6.68 2.81
CA PRO A 68 -3.78 6.16 3.07
C PRO A 68 -3.74 4.96 4.02
N ILE A 69 -4.47 5.04 5.13
CA ILE A 69 -4.63 3.95 6.09
C ILE A 69 -5.84 3.12 5.69
N VAL A 70 -5.62 1.85 5.35
CA VAL A 70 -6.66 0.93 4.88
C VAL A 70 -6.73 -0.29 5.77
N TYR A 71 -7.96 -0.72 6.09
CA TYR A 71 -8.20 -1.92 6.89
C TYR A 71 -8.58 -3.04 5.93
N LYS A 72 -7.76 -4.09 5.86
CA LYS A 72 -8.07 -5.32 5.12
C LYS A 72 -8.38 -6.42 6.11
N ASP A 73 -9.42 -7.18 5.81
CA ASP A 73 -9.73 -8.38 6.57
C ASP A 73 -8.77 -9.50 6.16
N PHE A 74 -7.92 -9.92 7.10
CA PHE A 74 -6.99 -11.04 6.91
C PHE A 74 -7.61 -12.39 7.29
N SER A 75 -8.91 -12.44 7.63
CA SER A 75 -9.61 -13.66 8.09
C SER A 75 -9.50 -14.85 7.13
N CYS A 76 -9.37 -14.61 5.82
CA CYS A 76 -9.23 -15.66 4.82
C CYS A 76 -7.78 -15.98 4.42
N VAL A 77 -6.78 -15.36 5.05
CA VAL A 77 -5.38 -15.73 4.79
C VAL A 77 -5.10 -17.05 5.48
N LYS A 78 -5.11 -18.14 4.71
CA LYS A 78 -4.66 -19.45 5.17
C LYS A 78 -3.15 -19.44 5.27
N TYR A 79 -2.63 -19.20 6.47
CA TYR A 79 -1.21 -19.38 6.75
C TYR A 79 -0.90 -20.89 6.77
N GLY A 80 -0.12 -21.35 5.81
CA GLY A 80 0.48 -22.68 5.86
C GLY A 80 1.68 -22.66 6.81
N LYS A 81 1.86 -23.72 7.60
CA LYS A 81 3.09 -23.89 8.39
C LYS A 81 4.26 -24.06 7.42
N ILE A 82 5.16 -23.08 7.36
CA ILE A 82 6.40 -23.19 6.58
C ILE A 82 7.32 -24.16 7.34
N VAL A 83 7.51 -25.36 6.80
CA VAL A 83 8.47 -26.32 7.34
C VAL A 83 9.82 -26.07 6.69
N VAL A 84 10.72 -25.43 7.43
CA VAL A 84 12.11 -25.22 6.99
C VAL A 84 12.83 -26.58 7.06
N LYS A 85 13.21 -27.14 5.91
CA LYS A 85 13.92 -28.44 5.83
C LYS A 85 15.42 -28.32 6.10
N TYR A 86 16.03 -27.28 5.56
CA TYR A 86 17.48 -27.05 5.62
C TYR A 86 17.77 -25.60 5.96
N TRP A 87 18.76 -25.40 6.82
CA TRP A 87 19.37 -24.10 7.06
C TRP A 87 20.76 -24.09 6.44
N PHE A 88 21.08 -23.02 5.69
CA PHE A 88 22.39 -22.82 5.09
C PHE A 88 23.13 -21.71 5.83
N ILE A 89 24.27 -22.05 6.42
CA ILE A 89 25.13 -21.08 7.10
C ILE A 89 26.39 -20.90 6.24
N LYS A 90 26.69 -19.65 5.87
CA LYS A 90 27.90 -19.31 5.13
C LYS A 90 29.14 -19.56 6.00
N THR A 91 30.14 -20.22 5.42
CA THR A 91 31.47 -20.37 6.02
C THR A 91 32.37 -19.18 5.62
N LYS A 92 33.53 -19.03 6.28
CA LYS A 92 34.56 -18.02 5.94
C LYS A 92 35.07 -18.12 4.48
N THR A 93 34.91 -19.26 3.82
CA THR A 93 35.24 -19.46 2.39
C THR A 93 34.00 -19.18 1.53
N LYS A 94 34.14 -18.38 0.47
CA LYS A 94 33.03 -17.84 -0.34
C LYS A 94 32.06 -18.89 -0.88
N ASP A 95 32.52 -20.13 -1.12
CA ASP A 95 31.73 -21.18 -1.78
C ASP A 95 31.36 -22.36 -0.87
N LYS A 96 31.60 -22.27 0.45
CA LYS A 96 31.26 -23.35 1.40
C LYS A 96 30.09 -22.97 2.29
N TYR A 97 29.08 -23.85 2.33
CA TYR A 97 27.91 -23.73 3.19
C TYR A 97 27.79 -24.96 4.09
N ILE A 98 27.49 -24.73 5.37
CA ILE A 98 27.11 -25.80 6.29
C ILE A 98 25.60 -26.01 6.13
N LEU A 99 25.20 -27.22 5.77
CA LEU A 99 23.81 -27.63 5.62
C LEU A 99 23.34 -28.28 6.93
N ILE A 100 22.38 -27.64 7.61
CA ILE A 100 21.78 -28.16 8.85
C ILE A 100 20.35 -28.62 8.53
N ARG A 101 20.13 -29.94 8.62
CA ARG A 101 18.80 -30.53 8.45
C ARG A 101 17.94 -30.33 9.71
N ASN A 102 16.68 -29.96 9.52
CA ASN A 102 15.74 -29.79 10.62
C ASN A 102 15.32 -31.15 11.20
N LYS A 103 15.61 -31.40 12.48
CA LYS A 103 15.29 -32.67 13.17
C LYS A 103 13.78 -32.93 13.31
N ASN A 104 12.96 -31.88 13.22
CA ASN A 104 11.50 -31.99 13.33
C ASN A 104 10.82 -32.44 12.03
N ASP A 105 11.57 -32.55 10.93
CA ASP A 105 11.10 -33.15 9.68
C ASP A 105 11.21 -34.68 9.79
N LYS A 106 10.39 -35.28 10.65
CA LYS A 106 10.19 -36.74 10.65
C LYS A 106 9.54 -37.09 9.31
N GLN A 107 10.34 -37.59 8.38
CA GLN A 107 9.88 -38.24 7.16
C GLN A 107 8.85 -39.30 7.56
N ARG A 108 7.59 -39.05 7.23
CA ARG A 108 6.53 -40.04 7.26
C ARG A 108 6.62 -40.88 5.99
#